data_AF-A0A8B3RS41-F1
#
_entry.id   AF-A0A8B3RS41-F1
#
_cell.length_a   1.000
_cell.length_b   1.000
_cell.length_c   1.000
_cell.angle_alpha   90.00
_cell.angle_beta   90.00
_cell.angle_gamma   90.00
#
_symmetry.space_group_name_H-M   'P 1'
#
loop_
_entity.id
_entity.type
_entity.pdbx_description
1 polymer ?
#
loop_
_entity_poly.entity_id
_entity_poly.type
_entity_poly.pdbx_seq_one_letter_code
_entity_poly.pdbx_strand_id
1 'polypeptide(L)'
;SSDSAFFISLSPEEIHRFFQTALEFFQKRYGISNVAYAQVHLDEPIPHMHLGVVPLREGRLTAKTVFTREELRNIQAELPDYLTHARFDISRGQKKKARNPLKLEEEWEQLAQEKEALALERQTFQDYLQAIDSETKQFQEKLNSWVTFPRFSKTAKLSHEHYQELCDLLEQAKKAMNISKITKEV
;
A
#
# COMPACT_ATOMS: atom_id res chain seq x y z
N SER A 1 1.83 -16.13 -3.84
CA SER A 1 1.06 -14.88 -3.71
C SER A 1 -0.18 -14.98 -4.59
N SER A 2 -1.18 -14.18 -4.30
CA SER A 2 -2.44 -13.97 -5.04
C SER A 2 -2.74 -12.46 -5.02
N ASP A 3 -3.92 -12.05 -5.50
CA ASP A 3 -4.38 -10.67 -5.35
C ASP A 3 -4.75 -10.32 -3.89
N SER A 4 -4.92 -9.02 -3.64
CA SER A 4 -5.27 -8.51 -2.30
C SER A 4 -6.66 -9.01 -1.86
N ALA A 5 -7.62 -9.06 -2.79
CA ALA A 5 -8.99 -9.51 -2.51
C ALA A 5 -9.04 -10.96 -1.98
N PHE A 6 -8.24 -11.86 -2.55
CA PHE A 6 -8.11 -13.23 -2.07
C PHE A 6 -7.68 -13.28 -0.61
N PHE A 7 -6.61 -12.56 -0.24
CA PHE A 7 -6.08 -12.64 1.13
C PHE A 7 -6.93 -11.90 2.16
N ILE A 8 -7.66 -10.85 1.78
CA ILE A 8 -8.62 -10.16 2.66
C ILE A 8 -9.74 -11.12 3.12
N SER A 9 -10.08 -12.11 2.29
CA SER A 9 -11.13 -13.09 2.62
C SER A 9 -10.68 -14.19 3.60
N LEU A 10 -9.37 -14.31 3.87
CA LEU A 10 -8.79 -15.40 4.65
C LEU A 10 -8.40 -14.97 6.06
N SER A 11 -8.55 -15.86 7.04
CA SER A 11 -8.00 -15.65 8.38
C SER A 11 -6.47 -15.83 8.39
N PRO A 12 -5.75 -15.32 9.39
CA PRO A 12 -4.30 -15.53 9.51
C PRO A 12 -3.89 -17.01 9.48
N GLU A 13 -4.69 -17.89 10.08
CA GLU A 13 -4.48 -19.35 10.06
C GLU A 13 -4.63 -19.91 8.64
N GLU A 14 -5.63 -19.45 7.89
CA GLU A 14 -5.85 -19.86 6.51
C GLU A 14 -4.75 -19.33 5.58
N ILE A 15 -4.24 -18.12 5.81
CA ILE A 15 -3.08 -17.58 5.08
C ILE A 15 -1.84 -18.45 5.34
N HIS A 16 -1.59 -18.84 6.60
CA HIS A 16 -0.51 -19.76 6.94
C HIS A 16 -0.72 -21.12 6.25
N ARG A 17 -1.93 -21.69 6.33
CA ARG A 17 -2.30 -22.95 5.68
C ARG A 17 -2.09 -22.89 4.17
N PHE A 18 -2.39 -21.75 3.53
CA PHE A 18 -2.17 -21.54 2.10
C PHE A 18 -0.69 -21.66 1.73
N PHE A 19 0.19 -20.94 2.44
CA PHE A 19 1.63 -21.00 2.16
C PHE A 19 2.25 -22.35 2.51
N GLN A 20 1.80 -22.98 3.60
CA GLN A 20 2.20 -24.34 3.96
C GLN A 20 1.80 -25.36 2.88
N THR A 21 0.56 -25.28 2.38
CA THR A 21 0.07 -26.14 1.29
C THR A 21 0.91 -25.95 0.02
N ALA A 22 1.23 -24.69 -0.31
CA ALA A 22 2.10 -24.39 -1.44
C ALA A 22 3.52 -24.95 -1.24
N LEU A 23 4.10 -24.82 -0.04
CA LEU A 23 5.39 -25.40 0.30
C LEU A 23 5.40 -26.92 0.11
N GLU A 24 4.38 -27.61 0.62
CA GLU A 24 4.25 -29.07 0.48
C GLU A 24 4.21 -29.51 -0.98
N PHE A 25 3.55 -28.75 -1.86
CA PHE A 25 3.55 -29.03 -3.30
C PHE A 25 4.99 -29.06 -3.86
N PHE A 26 5.79 -28.04 -3.55
CA PHE A 26 7.18 -27.96 -4.01
C PHE A 26 8.07 -29.03 -3.36
N GLN A 27 7.86 -29.34 -2.09
CA GLN A 27 8.58 -30.41 -1.39
C GLN A 27 8.28 -31.79 -1.98
N LYS A 28 7.01 -32.09 -2.31
CA LYS A 28 6.62 -33.33 -2.97
C LYS A 28 7.21 -33.44 -4.37
N ARG A 29 7.31 -32.32 -5.09
CA ARG A 29 7.77 -32.27 -6.48
C ARG A 29 9.29 -32.35 -6.62
N TYR A 30 10.02 -31.60 -5.79
CA TYR A 30 11.48 -31.47 -5.90
C TYR A 30 12.25 -32.18 -4.80
N GLY A 31 11.58 -32.66 -3.75
CA GLY A 31 12.20 -33.25 -2.57
C GLY A 31 12.37 -32.23 -1.45
N ILE A 32 12.13 -32.66 -0.21
CA ILE A 32 12.22 -31.80 0.98
C ILE A 32 13.62 -31.20 1.13
N SER A 33 14.67 -32.00 0.90
CA SER A 33 16.07 -31.57 0.98
C SER A 33 16.46 -30.52 -0.06
N ASN A 34 15.68 -30.41 -1.15
CA ASN A 34 15.92 -29.44 -2.20
C ASN A 34 15.21 -28.11 -1.95
N VAL A 35 14.41 -27.98 -0.89
CA VAL A 35 13.85 -26.68 -0.49
C VAL A 35 14.75 -26.08 0.58
N ALA A 36 15.52 -25.05 0.22
CA ALA A 36 16.49 -24.41 1.10
C ALA A 36 15.81 -23.47 2.12
N TYR A 37 14.80 -22.73 1.69
CA TYR A 37 14.07 -21.81 2.55
C TYR A 37 12.67 -21.53 2.01
N ALA A 38 11.76 -21.16 2.92
CA ALA A 38 10.42 -20.67 2.62
C ALA A 38 10.10 -19.53 3.60
N GLN A 39 10.23 -18.28 3.14
CA GLN A 39 9.99 -17.09 3.95
C GLN A 39 8.66 -16.46 3.55
N VAL A 40 7.76 -16.26 4.50
CA VAL A 40 6.50 -15.55 4.29
C VAL A 40 6.64 -14.11 4.77
N HIS A 41 6.21 -13.17 3.94
CA HIS A 41 6.08 -11.75 4.28
C HIS A 41 4.61 -11.40 4.46
N LEU A 42 4.29 -10.86 5.64
CA LEU A 42 2.95 -10.41 6.04
C LEU A 42 2.92 -8.89 6.34
N ASP A 43 4.10 -8.28 6.38
CA ASP A 43 4.36 -6.86 6.64
C ASP A 43 4.29 -6.00 5.36
N GLU A 44 4.13 -6.64 4.20
CA GLU A 44 3.94 -5.99 2.91
C GLU A 44 2.45 -5.91 2.51
N PRO A 45 2.07 -5.06 1.53
CA PRO A 45 0.67 -4.84 1.15
C PRO A 45 -0.10 -6.10 0.73
N ILE A 46 0.61 -7.10 0.21
CA ILE A 46 0.05 -8.37 -0.24
C ILE A 46 0.88 -9.50 0.36
N PRO A 47 0.28 -10.39 1.17
CA PRO A 47 0.96 -11.57 1.69
C PRO A 47 1.60 -12.39 0.58
N HIS A 48 2.89 -12.71 0.71
CA HIS A 48 3.60 -13.54 -0.26
C HIS A 48 4.71 -14.36 0.38
N MET A 49 5.18 -15.37 -0.36
CA MET A 49 6.23 -16.28 0.09
C MET A 49 7.37 -16.31 -0.91
N HIS A 50 8.59 -16.06 -0.43
CA HIS A 50 9.82 -16.38 -1.15
C HIS A 50 10.22 -17.82 -0.86
N LEU A 51 10.21 -18.65 -1.89
CA LEU A 51 10.59 -20.05 -1.82
C LEU A 51 11.89 -20.27 -2.59
N GLY A 52 12.93 -20.74 -1.90
CA GLY A 52 14.22 -21.11 -2.49
C GLY A 52 14.30 -22.61 -2.74
N VAL A 53 14.21 -23.03 -4.01
CA VAL A 53 14.39 -24.44 -4.41
C VAL A 53 15.76 -24.62 -5.07
N VAL A 54 16.57 -25.49 -4.49
CA VAL A 54 17.87 -25.92 -4.99
C VAL A 54 17.64 -26.90 -6.15
N PRO A 55 18.05 -26.57 -7.38
CA PRO A 55 17.82 -27.41 -8.55
C PRO A 55 18.86 -28.54 -8.63
N LEU A 56 18.79 -29.48 -7.69
CA LEU A 56 19.65 -30.65 -7.62
C LEU A 56 18.91 -31.87 -8.14
N ARG A 57 19.40 -32.47 -9.23
CA ARG A 57 18.85 -33.71 -9.80
C ARG A 57 20.00 -34.65 -10.12
N GLU A 58 19.93 -35.88 -9.61
CA GLU A 58 20.94 -36.93 -9.86
C GLU A 58 22.38 -36.46 -9.53
N GLY A 59 22.53 -35.73 -8.42
CA GLY A 59 23.84 -35.19 -7.99
C GLY A 59 24.35 -34.01 -8.82
N ARG A 60 23.58 -33.50 -9.79
CA ARG A 60 23.95 -32.35 -10.63
C ARG A 60 23.11 -31.12 -10.26
N LEU A 61 23.80 -30.03 -9.93
CA LEU A 61 23.17 -28.74 -9.69
C LEU A 61 22.96 -28.02 -11.03
N THR A 62 21.74 -28.05 -11.57
CA THR A 62 21.44 -27.34 -12.83
C THR A 62 19.97 -26.93 -12.94
N ALA A 63 19.74 -25.63 -12.84
CA ALA A 63 18.41 -25.04 -13.02
C ALA A 63 17.85 -25.32 -14.43
N LYS A 64 18.72 -25.42 -15.44
CA LYS A 64 18.32 -25.57 -16.85
C LYS A 64 17.57 -26.88 -17.12
N THR A 65 17.89 -27.95 -16.40
CA THR A 65 17.22 -29.26 -16.58
C THR A 65 16.08 -29.48 -15.60
N VAL A 66 16.12 -28.82 -14.44
CA VAL A 66 15.04 -28.89 -13.44
C VAL A 66 13.88 -27.98 -13.84
N PHE A 67 14.13 -26.69 -14.08
CA PHE A 67 13.12 -25.69 -14.42
C PHE A 67 13.04 -25.46 -15.93
N THR A 68 12.62 -26.49 -16.67
CA THR A 68 12.38 -26.38 -18.10
C THR A 68 11.10 -25.59 -18.40
N ARG A 69 10.94 -25.16 -19.65
CA ARG A 69 9.69 -24.50 -20.10
C ARG A 69 8.46 -25.37 -19.88
N GLU A 70 8.59 -26.68 -20.08
CA GLU A 70 7.52 -27.64 -19.84
C GLU A 70 7.21 -27.74 -18.34
N GLU A 71 8.24 -27.84 -17.51
CA GLU A 71 8.07 -27.91 -16.07
C GLU A 71 7.37 -26.67 -15.50
N LEU A 72 7.78 -25.47 -15.92
CA LEU A 72 7.12 -24.23 -15.51
C LEU A 72 5.65 -24.18 -15.95
N ARG A 73 5.30 -24.75 -17.12
CA ARG A 73 3.91 -24.85 -17.57
C ARG A 73 3.10 -25.84 -16.74
N ASN A 74 3.73 -26.93 -16.29
CA ASN A 74 3.12 -27.95 -15.44
C ASN A 74 2.86 -27.38 -14.04
N ILE A 75 3.83 -26.68 -13.43
CA ILE A 75 3.62 -25.96 -12.16
C ILE A 75 2.44 -25.00 -12.26
N GLN A 76 2.37 -24.21 -13.33
CA GLN A 76 1.27 -23.26 -13.55
C GLN A 76 -0.09 -23.93 -13.78
N ALA A 77 -0.13 -25.22 -14.13
CA ALA A 77 -1.36 -25.99 -14.25
C ALA A 77 -1.73 -26.66 -12.92
N GLU A 78 -0.78 -27.36 -12.31
CA GLU A 78 -1.01 -28.28 -11.19
C GLU A 78 -1.04 -27.57 -9.84
N LEU A 79 -0.28 -26.48 -9.63
CA LEU A 79 -0.26 -25.78 -8.36
C LEU A 79 -1.63 -25.16 -7.99
N PRO A 80 -2.31 -24.43 -8.90
CA PRO A 80 -3.67 -23.96 -8.63
C PRO A 80 -4.61 -25.11 -8.29
N ASP A 81 -4.61 -26.18 -9.08
CA ASP A 81 -5.45 -27.35 -8.84
C ASP A 81 -5.17 -27.95 -7.46
N TYR A 82 -3.91 -28.09 -7.06
CA TYR A 82 -3.52 -28.60 -5.75
C TYR A 82 -4.04 -27.72 -4.60
N LEU A 83 -3.99 -26.39 -4.76
CA LEU A 83 -4.54 -25.45 -3.78
C LEU A 83 -6.08 -25.48 -3.75
N THR A 84 -6.74 -25.65 -4.89
CA THR A 84 -8.20 -25.81 -4.95
C THR A 84 -8.66 -27.09 -4.25
N HIS A 85 -7.93 -28.20 -4.39
CA HIS A 85 -8.21 -29.44 -3.63
C HIS A 85 -8.08 -29.23 -2.12
N ALA A 86 -7.19 -28.32 -1.69
CA ALA A 86 -7.08 -27.86 -0.32
C ALA A 86 -8.13 -26.80 0.07
N ARG A 87 -9.20 -26.62 -0.71
CA ARG A 87 -10.33 -25.71 -0.46
C ARG A 87 -9.99 -24.22 -0.54
N PHE A 88 -8.92 -23.84 -1.24
CA PHE A 88 -8.67 -22.43 -1.58
C PHE A 88 -9.39 -22.07 -2.88
N ASP A 89 -10.14 -20.98 -2.87
CA ASP A 89 -10.81 -20.44 -4.07
C ASP A 89 -9.80 -19.70 -4.96
N ILE A 90 -8.97 -20.48 -5.65
CA ILE A 90 -7.94 -19.98 -6.57
C ILE A 90 -8.07 -20.72 -7.89
N SER A 91 -7.81 -20.01 -8.98
CA SER A 91 -7.84 -20.57 -10.32
C SER A 91 -6.54 -20.29 -11.07
N ARG A 92 -6.31 -21.08 -12.13
CA ARG A 92 -5.14 -20.93 -12.98
C ARG A 92 -5.14 -19.57 -13.67
N GLY A 93 -3.99 -18.88 -13.61
CA GLY A 93 -3.76 -17.64 -14.35
C GLY A 93 -3.98 -17.83 -15.86
N GLN A 94 -4.62 -16.84 -16.50
CA GLN A 94 -4.88 -16.91 -17.93
C GLN A 94 -3.57 -17.01 -18.72
N LYS A 95 -3.51 -17.93 -19.69
CA LYS A 95 -2.43 -17.93 -20.68
C LYS A 95 -2.46 -16.56 -21.35
N LYS A 96 -1.38 -15.79 -21.26
CA LYS A 96 -1.25 -14.52 -21.99
C LYS A 96 -1.65 -14.77 -23.44
N LYS A 97 -2.83 -14.25 -23.84
CA LYS A 97 -3.13 -14.04 -25.26
C LYS A 97 -2.04 -13.12 -25.79
N ALA A 98 -1.65 -13.26 -27.06
CA ALA A 98 -0.81 -12.25 -27.70
C ALA A 98 -1.53 -10.89 -27.51
N ARG A 99 -1.00 -10.05 -26.62
CA ARG A 99 -1.64 -8.79 -26.23
C ARG A 99 -1.50 -7.87 -27.43
N ASN A 100 -2.60 -7.29 -27.89
CA ASN A 100 -2.56 -6.33 -29.00
C ASN A 100 -1.70 -5.13 -28.55
N PRO A 101 -0.57 -4.83 -29.22
CA PRO A 101 0.31 -3.73 -28.84
C PRO A 101 -0.41 -2.38 -28.76
N LEU A 102 -1.39 -2.15 -29.65
CA LEU A 102 -2.18 -0.91 -29.69
C LEU A 102 -3.00 -0.70 -28.42
N LYS A 103 -3.63 -1.77 -27.90
CA LYS A 103 -4.36 -1.70 -26.62
C LYS A 103 -3.44 -1.48 -25.43
N LEU A 104 -2.19 -1.91 -25.52
CA LEU A 104 -1.21 -1.69 -24.46
C LEU A 104 -0.83 -0.21 -24.42
N GLU A 105 -0.61 0.42 -25.57
CA GLU A 105 -0.24 1.84 -25.63
C GLU A 105 -1.36 2.75 -25.11
N GLU A 106 -2.62 2.49 -25.51
CA GLU A 106 -3.79 3.19 -24.99
C GLU A 106 -3.95 3.04 -23.46
N GLU A 107 -3.76 1.83 -22.91
CA GLU A 107 -3.80 1.59 -21.46
C GLU A 107 -2.68 2.34 -20.72
N TRP A 108 -1.51 2.47 -21.32
CA TRP A 108 -0.36 3.17 -20.73
C TRP A 108 -0.54 4.68 -20.77
N GLU A 109 -1.10 5.22 -21.86
CA GLU A 109 -1.48 6.63 -21.95
C GLU A 109 -2.54 6.98 -20.91
N GLN A 110 -3.58 6.15 -20.73
CA GLN A 110 -4.60 6.36 -19.71
C GLN A 110 -4.01 6.34 -18.29
N LEU A 111 -3.15 5.37 -17.98
CA LEU A 111 -2.44 5.31 -16.71
C LEU A 111 -1.51 6.50 -16.48
N ALA A 112 -0.88 7.01 -17.55
CA ALA A 112 -0.02 8.20 -17.46
C ALA A 112 -0.87 9.44 -17.14
N GLN A 113 -2.00 9.63 -17.82
CA GLN A 113 -2.93 10.72 -17.57
C GLN A 113 -3.52 10.67 -16.16
N GLU A 114 -3.93 9.48 -15.69
CA GLU A 114 -4.44 9.30 -14.32
C GLU A 114 -3.37 9.62 -13.27
N LYS A 115 -2.12 9.19 -13.50
CA LYS A 115 -1.00 9.53 -12.62
C LYS A 115 -0.71 11.03 -12.60
N GLU A 116 -0.80 11.70 -13.75
CA GLU A 116 -0.60 13.15 -13.84
C GLU A 116 -1.71 13.91 -13.13
N ALA A 117 -2.97 13.48 -13.29
CA ALA A 117 -4.11 14.04 -12.56
C ALA A 117 -3.96 13.87 -11.04
N LEU A 118 -3.59 12.67 -10.58
CA LEU A 118 -3.31 12.41 -9.17
C LEU A 118 -2.11 13.21 -8.64
N ALA A 119 -1.09 13.41 -9.47
CA ALA A 119 0.07 14.23 -9.09
C ALA A 119 -0.33 15.70 -8.92
N LEU A 120 -1.19 16.22 -9.81
CA LEU A 120 -1.73 17.57 -9.72
C LEU A 120 -2.59 17.74 -8.47
N GLU A 121 -3.50 16.80 -8.19
CA GLU A 121 -4.33 16.81 -6.98
C GLU A 121 -3.46 16.73 -5.71
N ARG A 122 -2.43 15.89 -5.71
CA ARG A 122 -1.49 15.82 -4.60
C ARG A 122 -0.74 17.13 -4.40
N GLN A 123 -0.36 17.81 -5.48
CA GLN A 123 0.33 19.09 -5.41
C GLN A 123 -0.59 20.19 -4.85
N THR A 124 -1.83 20.30 -5.33
CA THR A 124 -2.78 21.28 -4.79
C THR A 124 -3.07 21.03 -3.31
N PHE A 125 -3.14 19.76 -2.89
CA PHE A 125 -3.29 19.42 -1.49
C PHE A 125 -2.05 19.80 -0.66
N GLN A 126 -0.84 19.59 -1.20
CA GLN A 126 0.40 20.01 -0.55
C GLN A 126 0.49 21.52 -0.39
N ASP A 127 0.12 22.29 -1.43
CA ASP A 127 0.11 23.75 -1.38
C ASP A 127 -0.89 24.26 -0.33
N TYR A 128 -2.07 23.62 -0.23
CA TYR A 128 -3.06 23.92 0.80
C TYR A 128 -2.52 23.66 2.21
N LEU A 129 -1.82 22.53 2.42
CA LEU A 129 -1.20 22.22 3.71
C LEU A 129 -0.09 23.22 4.07
N GLN A 130 0.72 23.64 3.10
CA GLN A 130 1.77 24.65 3.32
C GLN A 130 1.18 26.01 3.67
N ALA A 131 0.10 26.42 3.01
CA ALA A 131 -0.60 27.66 3.33
C ALA A 131 -1.09 27.65 4.79
N ILE A 132 -1.76 26.59 5.22
CA ILE A 132 -2.20 26.43 6.61
C ILE A 132 -1.02 26.44 7.59
N ASP A 133 0.06 25.72 7.30
CA ASP A 133 1.26 25.72 8.15
C ASP A 133 1.87 27.13 8.28
N SER A 134 1.88 27.90 7.19
CA SER A 134 2.37 29.28 7.22
C SER A 134 1.48 30.21 8.04
N GLU A 135 0.15 30.08 7.91
CA GLU A 135 -0.82 30.88 8.67
C GLU A 135 -0.76 30.55 10.16
N THR A 136 -0.66 29.27 10.51
CA THR A 136 -0.54 28.84 11.91
C THR A 136 0.76 29.31 12.54
N LYS A 137 1.88 29.32 11.82
CA LYS A 137 3.15 29.89 12.28
C LYS A 137 3.04 31.39 12.52
N GLN A 138 2.50 32.15 11.56
CA GLN A 138 2.30 33.60 11.71
C GLN A 138 1.40 33.92 12.90
N PHE A 139 0.33 33.14 13.08
CA PHE A 139 -0.55 33.27 14.23
C PHE A 139 0.18 32.99 15.55
N GLN A 140 0.99 31.92 15.60
CA GLN A 140 1.78 31.58 16.77
C GLN A 140 2.80 32.68 17.12
N GLU A 141 3.46 33.27 16.12
CA GLU A 141 4.39 34.40 16.32
C GLU A 141 3.68 35.64 16.87
N LYS A 142 2.51 36.01 16.30
CA LYS A 142 1.67 37.09 16.83
C LYS A 142 1.26 36.82 18.27
N LEU A 143 0.81 35.60 18.57
CA LEU A 143 0.38 35.22 19.92
C LEU A 143 1.54 35.29 20.92
N ASN A 144 2.74 34.85 20.54
CA ASN A 144 3.95 34.97 21.35
C ASN A 144 4.37 36.44 21.58
N SER A 145 4.06 37.35 20.65
CA SER A 145 4.32 38.79 20.82
C SER A 145 3.34 39.48 21.78
N TRP A 146 2.09 39.01 21.82
CA TRP A 146 1.04 39.57 22.67
C TRP A 146 1.08 39.03 24.10
N VAL A 147 1.56 37.80 24.25
CA VAL A 147 1.59 37.09 25.52
C VAL A 147 3.01 37.10 26.07
N THR A 148 3.24 37.90 27.12
CA THR A 148 4.44 37.78 27.93
C THR A 148 4.16 36.90 29.14
N PHE A 149 5.00 35.87 29.34
CA PHE A 149 4.98 35.05 30.55
C PHE A 149 5.99 35.63 31.54
N PRO A 150 5.56 36.24 32.66
CA PRO A 150 6.47 36.61 33.73
C PRO A 150 7.22 35.35 34.22
N ARG A 151 8.54 35.45 34.34
CA ARG A 151 9.35 34.38 34.95
C ARG A 151 8.79 34.17 36.37
N PHE A 152 8.25 32.97 36.64
CA PHE A 152 7.59 32.52 37.88
C PHE A 152 6.08 32.76 38.07
N SER A 153 5.29 33.22 37.07
CA SER A 153 3.82 33.20 37.17
C SER A 153 3.17 32.10 36.32
N LYS A 154 2.08 31.51 36.83
CA LYS A 154 1.19 30.60 36.06
C LYS A 154 0.15 31.36 35.22
N THR A 155 0.16 32.69 35.30
CA THR A 155 -0.83 33.57 34.66
C THR A 155 -0.13 34.53 33.71
N ALA A 156 -0.55 34.46 32.45
CA ALA A 156 -0.19 35.40 31.39
C ALA A 156 -1.09 36.65 31.47
N LYS A 157 -0.55 37.82 31.13
CA LYS A 157 -1.33 39.05 31.00
C LYS A 157 -1.52 39.36 29.52
N LEU A 158 -2.77 39.50 29.09
CA LEU A 158 -3.16 39.89 27.74
C LEU A 158 -4.00 41.17 27.83
N SER A 159 -3.74 42.14 26.94
CA SER A 159 -4.55 43.35 26.83
C SER A 159 -5.99 43.01 26.43
N HIS A 160 -6.98 43.78 26.89
CA HIS A 160 -8.36 43.64 26.45
C HIS A 160 -8.50 43.82 24.92
N GLU A 161 -7.69 44.71 24.34
CA GLU A 161 -7.67 44.94 22.88
C GLU A 161 -7.21 43.68 22.13
N HIS A 162 -6.08 43.08 22.54
CA HIS A 162 -5.58 41.84 21.92
C HIS A 162 -6.54 40.65 22.16
N TYR A 163 -7.30 40.64 23.25
CA TYR A 163 -8.34 39.63 23.48
C TYR A 163 -9.51 39.76 22.50
N GLN A 164 -9.97 40.99 22.22
CA GLN A 164 -11.01 41.24 21.21
C GLN A 164 -10.55 40.82 19.81
N GLU A 165 -9.30 41.15 19.43
CA GLU A 165 -8.73 40.73 18.14
C GLU A 165 -8.67 39.21 17.99
N LEU A 166 -8.35 38.47 19.05
CA LEU A 166 -8.39 36.99 19.03
C LEU A 166 -9.80 36.44 18.83
N CYS A 167 -10.81 37.06 19.45
CA CYS A 167 -12.21 36.67 19.26
C CYS A 167 -12.67 36.89 17.81
N ASP A 168 -12.33 38.04 17.21
CA ASP A 168 -12.68 38.36 15.83
C ASP A 168 -12.02 37.38 14.83
N LEU A 169 -10.75 37.05 15.04
CA LEU A 169 -10.02 36.08 14.21
C LEU A 169 -10.63 34.67 14.31
N LEU A 170 -11.02 34.24 15.52
CA LEU A 170 -11.70 32.96 15.73
C LEU A 170 -13.06 32.92 15.00
N GLU A 171 -13.79 34.04 14.97
CA GLU A 171 -15.07 34.12 14.29
C GLU A 171 -14.91 34.09 12.76
N GLN A 172 -13.90 34.78 12.23
CA GLN A 172 -13.53 34.72 10.82
C GLN A 172 -13.12 33.30 10.39
N ALA A 173 -12.30 32.62 11.20
CA ALA A 173 -11.88 31.24 10.93
C ALA A 173 -13.07 30.27 10.94
N LYS A 174 -14.00 30.40 11.90
CA LYS A 174 -15.24 29.61 11.94
C LYS A 174 -16.10 29.84 10.71
N LYS A 175 -16.22 31.08 10.25
CA LYS A 175 -17.00 31.45 9.05
C LYS A 175 -16.39 30.85 7.78
N ALA A 176 -15.07 30.93 7.62
CA ALA A 176 -14.35 30.31 6.51
C ALA A 176 -14.52 28.78 6.49
N MET A 177 -14.45 28.14 7.65
CA MET A 177 -14.63 26.68 7.79
C MET A 177 -16.06 26.24 7.43
N ASN A 178 -17.08 27.01 7.81
CA ASN A 178 -18.47 26.74 7.44
C ASN A 178 -18.74 26.93 5.94
N ILE A 179 -18.15 27.95 5.31
CA ILE A 179 -18.26 28.18 3.86
C ILE A 179 -17.63 27.02 3.08
N SER A 180 -16.49 26.50 3.54
CA SER A 180 -15.80 25.36 2.90
C SER A 180 -16.60 24.04 2.95
N LYS A 181 -17.43 23.84 3.99
CA LYS A 181 -18.33 22.69 4.09
C LYS A 181 -19.48 22.78 3.08
N ILE A 182 -20.05 23.97 2.91
CA ILE A 182 -21.16 24.20 1.97
C ILE A 182 -20.70 23.99 0.52
N THR A 183 -19.48 24.40 0.16
CA THR A 183 -18.93 24.21 -1.19
C THR A 183 -18.50 22.77 -1.52
N LYS A 184 -18.46 21.86 -0.53
CA LYS A 184 -18.19 20.42 -0.76
C LYS A 184 -19.47 19.56 -0.89
N GLU A 185 -20.64 20.11 -0.55
CA GLU A 185 -21.94 19.43 -0.63
C GLU A 185 -22.78 19.82 -1.87
N VAL A 186 -22.23 20.66 -2.76
CA VAL A 186 -22.80 21.02 -4.07
C VAL A 186 -21.94 20.42 -5.17
#